data_AF-A0A3B9BWP2-F1
#
_entry.id   AF-A0A3B9BWP2-F1
#
_cell.length_a   1.000
_cell.length_b   1.000
_cell.length_c   1.000
_cell.angle_alpha   90.00
_cell.angle_beta   90.00
_cell.angle_gamma   90.00
#
_symmetry.space_group_name_H-M   'P 1'
#
loop_
_entity.id
_entity.type
_entity.pdbx_description
1 polymer ?
#
loop_
_entity_poly.entity_id
_entity_poly.type
_entity_poly.pdbx_seq_one_letter_code
_entity_poly.pdbx_strand_id
1 'polypeptide(L)' 'MIVLPEWRGKGIGRLIIEALLTEAKKIAPEGATLGLMAAHDKEAFYENFGFEQRPTNRLGAGMTQFIL' A
#
# COMPACT_ATOMS: atom_id res chain seq x y z
N MET A 1 7.32 0.29 1.45
CA MET A 1 7.55 -0.34 2.78
C MET A 1 8.69 -1.33 2.65
N ILE A 2 9.62 -1.39 3.60
CA ILE A 2 10.77 -2.29 3.55
C ILE A 2 10.84 -3.05 4.87
N VAL A 3 11.00 -4.38 4.76
CA VAL A 3 11.40 -5.25 5.88
C VAL A 3 12.73 -5.87 5.47
N LEU A 4 13.72 -5.77 6.35
CA LEU A 4 15.02 -6.38 6.14
C LEU A 4 14.87 -7.90 5.88
N PRO A 5 15.67 -8.50 4.96
CA PRO A 5 15.49 -9.88 4.53
C PRO A 5 15.37 -10.89 5.68
N GLU A 6 16.17 -10.73 6.74
CA GLU A 6 16.26 -11.63 7.90
C GLU A 6 14.98 -11.59 8.77
N TRP A 7 14.15 -10.57 8.57
CA TRP A 7 12.93 -10.30 9.34
C TRP A 7 11.65 -10.54 8.53
N ARG A 8 11.76 -10.97 7.27
CA ARG A 8 10.60 -11.28 6.41
C ARG A 8 9.93 -12.59 6.84
N GLY A 9 8.66 -12.78 6.43
CA GLY A 9 7.88 -13.99 6.76
C GLY A 9 7.38 -14.07 8.21
N LYS A 10 7.74 -13.11 9.07
CA LYS A 10 7.37 -13.08 10.50
C LYS A 10 6.17 -12.17 10.82
N GLY A 11 5.39 -11.78 9.81
CA GLY A 11 4.27 -10.85 9.98
C GLY A 11 4.65 -9.38 10.21
N ILE A 12 5.94 -9.03 10.21
CA ILE A 12 6.40 -7.65 10.49
C ILE A 12 5.86 -6.64 9.47
N GLY A 13 5.81 -7.00 8.18
CA GLY A 13 5.23 -6.13 7.15
C GLY A 13 3.76 -5.81 7.42
N ARG A 14 3.00 -6.78 7.95
CA ARG A 14 1.61 -6.60 8.36
C ARG A 14 1.50 -5.63 9.55
N LEU A 15 2.34 -5.82 10.57
CA LEU A 15 2.35 -4.92 11.74
C LEU A 15 2.65 -3.47 11.34
N ILE A 16 3.59 -3.26 10.42
CA ILE A 16 3.93 -1.92 9.92
C ILE A 16 2.74 -1.27 9.22
N ILE A 17 2.12 -1.95 8.25
CA ILE A 17 0.99 -1.35 7.50
C ILE A 17 -0.25 -1.15 8.38
N GLU A 18 -0.54 -2.05 9.33
CA GLU A 18 -1.63 -1.88 10.29
C GLU A 18 -1.43 -0.64 11.18
N ALA A 19 -0.20 -0.42 11.66
CA ALA A 19 0.14 0.77 12.44
C ALA A 19 -0.03 2.06 11.60
N LEU A 20 0.49 2.06 10.36
CA LEU A 20 0.37 3.21 9.46
C LEU A 20 -1.10 3.54 9.14
N LEU A 21 -1.90 2.53 8.83
CA LEU A 21 -3.33 2.71 8.52
C LEU A 21 -4.11 3.18 9.74
N THR A 22 -3.74 2.70 10.94
CA THR A 22 -4.36 3.15 12.19
C THR A 22 -4.12 4.64 12.42
N GLU A 23 -2.88 5.10 12.26
CA GLU A 23 -2.56 6.52 12.42
C GLU A 23 -3.18 7.39 11.31
N ALA A 24 -3.11 6.93 10.06
CA ALA A 24 -3.72 7.65 8.94
C ALA A 24 -5.23 7.87 9.16
N LYS A 25 -5.95 6.84 9.62
CA LYS A 25 -7.41 6.92 9.88
C LYS A 25 -7.78 7.86 11.02
N LYS A 26 -6.89 8.12 11.98
CA LYS A 26 -7.16 9.07 13.07
C LYS A 26 -7.15 10.53 12.61
N ILE A 27 -6.34 10.84 11.60
CA ILE A 27 -6.12 12.22 11.15
C ILE A 27 -6.78 12.54 9.80
N ALA A 28 -7.16 11.52 9.03
CA ALA A 28 -7.77 11.69 7.73
C ALA A 28 -9.21 12.23 7.87
N PRO A 29 -9.55 13.35 7.21
CA PRO A 29 -10.93 13.82 7.15
C PRO A 29 -11.79 12.88 6.28
N GLU A 30 -13.11 13.01 6.41
CA GLU A 30 -14.04 12.28 5.55
C GLU A 30 -13.77 12.58 4.06
N GLY A 31 -13.79 11.53 3.23
CA GLY A 31 -13.50 11.63 1.80
C GLY A 31 -12.00 11.61 1.43
N ALA A 32 -11.09 11.61 2.40
CA ALA A 32 -9.67 11.43 2.13
C ALA A 32 -9.39 10.06 1.49
N THR A 33 -8.38 10.00 0.61
CA THR A 33 -7.95 8.76 -0.06
C THR A 33 -6.51 8.43 0.31
N LEU A 34 -6.24 7.17 0.62
CA LEU A 34 -4.88 6.65 0.79
C LEU A 34 -4.44 5.96 -0.49
N GLY A 35 -3.42 6.51 -1.15
CA GLY A 35 -2.78 5.92 -2.33
C GLY A 35 -1.44 5.30 -1.97
N LEU A 36 -1.11 4.17 -2.60
CA LEU A 36 0.23 3.60 -2.58
C LEU A 36 0.65 3.17 -3.97
N MET A 37 1.97 3.05 -4.15
CA MET A 37 2.59 2.41 -5.30
C MET A 37 3.15 1.08 -4.82
N ALA A 38 2.55 -0.02 -5.26
CA ALA A 38 3.07 -1.35 -4.95
C ALA A 38 4.31 -1.62 -5.80
N ALA A 39 5.29 -2.31 -5.19
CA ALA A 39 6.33 -2.96 -5.99
C ALA A 39 5.70 -4.12 -6.77
N HIS A 40 6.29 -4.48 -7.91
CA HIS A 40 5.83 -5.58 -8.75
C HIS A 40 5.59 -6.87 -7.95
N ASP A 41 4.45 -7.50 -8.16
CA ASP A 41 3.98 -8.72 -7.51
C ASP A 41 3.82 -8.60 -5.98
N LYS A 42 3.52 -7.39 -5.49
CA LYS A 42 3.22 -7.12 -4.07
C LYS A 42 1.84 -6.53 -3.87
N GLU A 43 1.05 -6.42 -4.93
CA GLU A 43 -0.31 -5.88 -4.93
C GLU A 43 -1.21 -6.67 -3.97
N ALA A 44 -1.21 -8.01 -4.09
CA ALA A 44 -2.02 -8.90 -3.26
C ALA A 44 -1.75 -8.77 -1.75
N PHE A 45 -0.54 -8.35 -1.36
CA PHE A 45 -0.26 -8.05 0.04
C PHE A 45 -1.12 -6.88 0.53
N TYR A 46 -1.22 -5.81 -0.26
CA TYR A 46 -1.94 -4.60 0.09
C TYR A 46 -3.47 -4.73 -0.04
N GLU A 47 -3.95 -5.58 -0.94
CA GLU A 47 -5.39 -5.88 -1.06
C GLU A 47 -6.02 -6.36 0.26
N ASN A 48 -5.28 -7.13 1.05
CA ASN A 48 -5.72 -7.58 2.38
C ASN A 48 -6.01 -6.44 3.37
N PHE A 49 -5.61 -5.21 3.05
CA PHE A 49 -5.82 -4.02 3.88
C PHE A 49 -6.83 -3.03 3.26
N GLY A 50 -7.55 -3.44 2.21
CA GLY A 50 -8.58 -2.63 1.57
C GLY A 50 -8.08 -1.68 0.50
N PHE A 51 -6.83 -1.84 0.03
CA PHE A 51 -6.37 -1.16 -1.18
C PHE A 51 -6.93 -1.85 -2.42
N GLU A 52 -7.31 -1.06 -3.43
CA GLU A 52 -7.80 -1.55 -4.71
C GLU A 52 -6.69 -1.42 -5.77
N GLN A 53 -6.43 -2.51 -6.50
CA GLN A 53 -5.53 -2.46 -7.65
C GLN A 53 -6.08 -1.54 -8.73
N ARG A 54 -5.19 -0.81 -9.41
CA ARG A 54 -5.53 0.07 -10.53
C ARG A 54 -4.93 -0.49 -11.82
N PRO A 55 -5.60 -0.32 -12.98
CA PRO A 55 -6.81 0.46 -13.20
C PRO A 55 -8.11 -0.28 -12.84
N THR A 56 -9.17 0.50 -12.63
CA THR A 56 -10.56 0.04 -12.52
C THR A 56 -11.46 0.89 -13.42
N ASN A 57 -12.76 0.64 -13.43
CA ASN A 57 -13.72 1.51 -14.15
C ASN A 57 -13.82 2.93 -13.55
N ARG A 58 -13.28 3.16 -12.35
CA ARG A 58 -13.30 4.45 -11.64
C ARG A 58 -11.92 5.07 -11.46
N LEU A 59 -10.84 4.26 -11.49
CA LEU A 59 -9.48 4.70 -11.18
C LEU A 59 -8.52 4.37 -12.34
N GLY A 60 -7.81 5.37 -12.85
CA GLY A 60 -6.77 5.16 -13.87
C GLY A 60 -5.56 4.39 -13.34
N ALA A 61 -4.74 3.85 -14.25
CA ALA A 61 -3.55 3.08 -13.91
C ALA A 61 -2.50 3.93 -13.18
N GLY A 62 -1.72 3.29 -12.29
CA GLY A 62 -0.48 3.88 -11.80
C GLY A 62 0.55 3.96 -12.94
N MET A 63 1.26 5.07 -13.05
CA MET A 63 2.22 5.32 -14.12
C MET A 63 3.60 5.63 -13.52
N THR A 64 4.65 5.11 -14.14
CA THR A 64 6.03 5.35 -13.76
C THR A 64 6.85 5.64 -15.01
N GLN A 65 7.60 6.73 -15.01
CA GLN A 65 8.60 7.03 -16.04
C GLN A 65 9.97 7.03 -15.40
N PHE A 66 10.87 6.19 -15.89
CA PHE A 66 12.27 6.23 -15.49
C PHE A 66 13.03 7.15 -16.46
N ILE A 67 13.69 8.17 -15.91
CA ILE A 67 14.67 8.96 -16.64
C ILE A 67 16.03 8.38 -16.29
N LEU A 68 16.79 8.01 -17.33
CA LEU A 68 18.15 7.49 -17.21
C LEU A 68 19.17 8.62 -17.33
#